data_AF-A0AA42UG86-F1
#
_entry.id   AF-A0AA42UG86-F1
#
_cell.length_a   1.000
_cell.length_b   1.000
_cell.length_c   1.000
_cell.angle_alpha   90.00
_cell.angle_beta   90.00
_cell.angle_gamma   90.00
#
_symmetry.space_group_name_H-M   'P 1'
#
loop_
_entity.id
_entity.type
_entity.pdbx_description
1 polymer ?
#
loop_
_entity_poly.entity_id
_entity_poly.type
_entity_poly.pdbx_seq_one_letter_code
_entity_poly.pdbx_strand_id
1 'polypeptide(L)' 'MLKIKNFGNDRAVDSVTELQDALRTDYKGMHVSIVYSAKPHGMSRVVLVTVNDAGVITHTNNGTGPVNFDELDELRL' A
#
# COMPACT_ATOMS: atom_id res chain seq x y z
N MET A 1 -10.33 -2.77 6.64
CA MET A 1 -9.98 -3.74 5.58
C MET A 1 -8.81 -3.21 4.79
N LEU A 2 -7.70 -3.94 4.70
CA LEU A 2 -6.47 -3.57 3.99
C LEU A 2 -6.42 -4.32 2.65
N LYS A 3 -6.08 -3.63 1.55
CA LYS A 3 -5.99 -4.23 0.23
C LYS A 3 -5.08 -3.46 -0.72
N ILE A 4 -4.52 -4.18 -1.69
CA ILE A 4 -3.83 -3.65 -2.85
C ILE A 4 -4.85 -3.58 -4.00
N LYS A 5 -4.98 -2.41 -4.63
CA LYS A 5 -5.78 -2.20 -5.83
C LYS A 5 -4.89 -2.10 -7.05
N ASN A 6 -5.19 -2.91 -8.06
CA ASN A 6 -4.44 -2.98 -9.31
C ASN A 6 -5.37 -3.20 -10.51
N PHE A 7 -6.10 -2.15 -10.92
CA PHE A 7 -6.93 -2.10 -12.14
C PHE A 7 -7.82 -3.35 -12.37
N GLY A 8 -8.46 -3.88 -11.33
CA GLY A 8 -9.34 -5.06 -11.41
C GLY A 8 -8.73 -6.35 -10.85
N ASN A 9 -7.41 -6.38 -10.64
CA ASN A 9 -6.70 -7.45 -9.94
C ASN A 9 -6.43 -7.05 -8.48
N ASP A 10 -7.50 -6.74 -7.76
CA ASP A 10 -7.42 -6.34 -6.35
C ASP A 10 -7.04 -7.54 -5.47
N ARG A 11 -6.14 -7.33 -4.51
CA ARG A 11 -5.71 -8.34 -3.54
C ARG A 11 -6.02 -7.85 -2.13
N ALA A 12 -6.83 -8.60 -1.39
CA ALA A 12 -6.96 -8.42 0.05
C ALA A 12 -5.70 -8.95 0.75
N VAL A 13 -5.29 -8.28 1.82
CA VAL A 13 -4.18 -8.70 2.68
C VAL A 13 -4.58 -8.46 4.14
N ASP A 14 -4.10 -9.31 5.02
CA ASP A 14 -4.54 -9.34 6.43
C ASP A 14 -3.65 -8.51 7.35
N SER A 15 -2.43 -8.18 6.90
CA SER A 15 -1.45 -7.40 7.69
C SER A 15 -0.61 -6.46 6.85
N VAL A 16 0.03 -5.49 7.51
CA VAL A 16 1.02 -4.60 6.87
C VAL A 16 2.27 -5.35 6.46
N THR A 17 2.67 -6.41 7.18
CA THR A 17 3.77 -7.28 6.77
C THR A 17 3.45 -7.99 5.46
N GLU A 18 2.27 -8.62 5.37
CA GLU A 18 1.83 -9.27 4.13
C GLU A 18 1.71 -8.28 2.97
N LEU A 19 1.22 -7.07 3.24
CA LEU A 19 1.19 -5.98 2.26
C LEU A 19 2.58 -5.67 1.71
N GLN A 20 3.57 -5.50 2.60
CA GLN A 20 4.94 -5.19 2.20
C GLN A 20 5.55 -6.33 1.36
N ASP A 21 5.38 -7.56 1.81
CA ASP A 21 5.90 -8.74 1.12
C ASP A 21 5.28 -8.85 -0.28
N ALA A 22 3.95 -8.77 -0.38
CA ALA A 22 3.24 -8.83 -1.65
C ALA A 22 3.71 -7.71 -2.60
N LEU A 23 3.80 -6.47 -2.13
CA LEU A 23 4.29 -5.34 -2.94
C LEU A 23 5.71 -5.60 -3.47
N ARG A 24 6.61 -6.11 -2.62
CA ARG A 24 8.00 -6.38 -2.99
C ARG A 24 8.19 -7.55 -3.93
N THR A 25 7.34 -8.58 -3.86
CA THR A 25 7.50 -9.79 -4.69
C THR A 25 6.69 -9.72 -5.98
N ASP A 26 5.41 -9.31 -5.89
CA ASP A 26 4.43 -9.58 -6.94
C ASP A 26 4.09 -8.33 -7.76
N TYR A 27 4.39 -7.14 -7.26
CA TYR A 27 4.04 -5.87 -7.88
C TYR A 27 5.25 -5.04 -8.32
N LYS A 28 6.43 -5.65 -8.48
CA LYS A 28 7.64 -4.97 -9.00
C LYS A 28 7.39 -4.34 -10.37
N GLY A 29 7.90 -3.13 -10.57
CA GLY A 29 7.73 -2.36 -11.80
C GLY A 29 6.30 -1.83 -12.00
N MET A 30 5.44 -1.89 -10.99
CA MET A 30 4.03 -1.47 -11.09
C MET A 30 3.71 -0.25 -10.23
N HIS A 31 2.62 0.42 -10.63
CA HIS A 31 1.96 1.45 -9.85
C HIS A 31 0.63 0.91 -9.35
N VAL A 32 0.46 0.86 -8.04
CA VAL A 32 -0.74 0.30 -7.39
C VAL A 32 -1.24 1.26 -6.32
N SER A 33 -2.45 1.01 -5.82
CA SER A 33 -3.00 1.77 -4.70
C SER A 33 -3.18 0.89 -3.48
N ILE A 34 -2.73 1.33 -2.32
CA ILE A 34 -3.04 0.71 -1.04
C ILE A 34 -4.33 1.33 -0.52
N VAL A 35 -5.31 0.52 -0.17
CA VAL A 35 -6.58 0.99 0.38
C VAL A 35 -6.78 0.38 1.75
N TYR A 36 -7.06 1.23 2.75
CA TYR A 36 -7.35 0.79 4.10
C TYR A 36 -8.43 1.61 4.77
N SER A 37 -9.08 1.05 5.79
CA SER A 37 -10.02 1.76 6.65
C SER A 37 -9.23 2.45 7.77
N ALA A 38 -9.33 3.77 7.91
CA ALA A 38 -8.58 4.52 8.91
C ALA A 38 -9.37 4.73 10.22
N LYS A 39 -8.66 4.76 11.35
CA LYS A 39 -9.19 5.13 12.66
C LYS A 39 -9.49 6.63 12.75
N PRO A 40 -10.42 7.03 13.64
CA PRO A 40 -11.37 6.19 14.39
C PRO A 40 -12.67 5.88 13.61
N HIS A 41 -12.93 6.59 12.51
CA HIS A 41 -14.25 6.59 11.86
C HIS A 41 -14.42 5.57 10.72
N GLY A 42 -13.42 4.72 10.47
CA GLY A 42 -13.46 3.70 9.42
C GLY A 42 -13.39 4.25 7.99
N MET A 43 -13.07 5.53 7.81
CA MET A 43 -13.03 6.18 6.51
C MET A 43 -11.98 5.52 5.61
N SER A 44 -12.35 5.19 4.38
CA SER A 44 -11.42 4.59 3.42
C SER A 44 -10.34 5.60 3.02
N ARG A 45 -9.08 5.24 3.22
CA ARG A 45 -7.90 5.96 2.74
C ARG A 45 -7.32 5.23 1.53
N VAL A 46 -6.70 6.00 0.65
CA VAL A 46 -6.01 5.51 -0.55
C VAL A 46 -4.62 6.11 -0.56
N VAL A 47 -3.60 5.26 -0.69
CA VAL A 47 -2.20 5.64 -0.84
C VAL A 47 -1.73 5.13 -2.19
N LEU A 48 -1.32 6.05 -3.08
CA LEU A 48 -0.77 5.69 -4.38
C LEU A 48 0.71 5.35 -4.21
N VAL A 49 1.11 4.16 -4.65
CA VAL A 49 2.48 3.68 -4.50
C VAL A 49 3.05 3.15 -5.82
N THR A 50 4.34 3.37 -5.97
CA THR A 50 5.15 2.81 -7.05
C THR A 50 6.10 1.80 -6.43
N VAL A 51 6.19 0.61 -7.02
CA VAL A 51 7.22 -0.38 -6.68
C VAL A 51 8.19 -0.43 -7.84
N ASN A 52 9.46 -0.09 -7.62
CA ASN A 52 10.46 -0.18 -8.67
C ASN A 52 10.95 -1.62 -8.88
N ASP A 53 11.81 -1.85 -9.87
CA ASP A 53 12.33 -3.17 -10.21
C ASP A 53 13.19 -3.80 -9.08
N ALA A 54 13.75 -2.98 -8.20
CA ALA A 54 14.47 -3.41 -7.01
C ALA A 54 13.56 -3.76 -5.83
N GLY A 55 12.23 -3.57 -5.96
CA GLY A 55 11.27 -3.78 -4.87
C GLY A 55 11.20 -2.62 -3.87
N VAL A 56 11.76 -1.45 -4.19
CA VAL A 56 11.63 -0.25 -3.36
C VAL A 56 10.26 0.36 -3.59
N ILE A 57 9.56 0.67 -2.51
CA ILE A 57 8.19 1.18 -2.51
C ILE A 57 8.19 2.67 -2.15
N THR A 58 7.70 3.51 -3.04
CA THR A 58 7.64 4.97 -2.87
C THR A 58 6.24 5.50 -3.16
N HIS A 59 5.95 6.71 -2.69
CA HIS A 59 4.70 7.38 -3.05
C HIS A 59 4.69 7.79 -4.53
N THR A 60 3.57 7.60 -5.21
CA THR A 60 3.44 7.99 -6.63
C THR A 60 3.27 9.51 -6.80
N ASN A 61 2.62 10.20 -5.85
CA ASN A 61 2.37 11.64 -5.92
C ASN A 61 2.96 12.38 -4.70
N ASN A 62 3.61 13.52 -4.97
CA ASN A 62 4.15 14.49 -4.00
C ASN A 62 5.33 14.08 -3.10
N GLY A 63 5.90 12.90 -3.23
CA GLY A 63 7.12 12.56 -2.52
C GLY A 63 7.85 11.41 -3.19
N THR A 64 9.08 11.65 -3.65
CA THR A 64 10.02 10.59 -4.05
C THR A 64 10.48 9.73 -2.85
N GLY A 65 9.90 9.94 -1.66
CA GLY A 65 10.25 9.28 -0.42
C GLY A 65 9.63 7.88 -0.28
N PRO A 66 10.23 7.04 0.59
CA PRO A 66 9.69 5.74 0.92
C PRO A 66 8.34 5.86 1.62
N VAL A 67 7.50 4.85 1.42
CA VAL A 67 6.23 4.74 2.16
C VAL A 67 6.53 4.39 3.63
N ASN A 68 5.96 5.13 4.57
CA ASN A 68 6.03 4.81 6.00
C ASN A 68 4.94 3.79 6.35
N PHE A 69 5.34 2.52 6.47
CA PHE A 69 4.40 1.44 6.77
C PHE A 69 4.02 1.36 8.25
N ASP A 70 4.86 1.86 9.16
CA ASP A 70 4.55 1.89 10.59
C ASP A 70 3.40 2.86 10.86
N GLU A 71 3.45 4.05 10.25
CA GLU A 71 2.36 5.03 10.29
C GLU A 71 1.06 4.45 9.68
N LEU A 72 1.17 3.71 8.59
CA LEU A 72 0.01 3.04 7.99
C LEU A 72 -0.62 2.03 8.96
N ASP A 73 0.20 1.29 9.71
CA ASP A 73 -0.26 0.29 10.69
C ASP A 73 -0.94 0.95 11.90
N GLU A 74 -0.42 2.09 12.37
CA GLU A 74 -1.01 2.87 13.44
C GLU A 74 -2.37 3.47 13.05
N LEU A 75 -2.46 4.00 11.82
CA LEU A 75 -3.64 4.71 11.33
C LEU A 75 -4.78 3.79 10.90
N ARG A 76 -4.51 2.53 10.55
CA ARG A 76 -5.56 1.59 10.11
C ARG A 76 -6.37 1.06 11.31
N LEU A 77 -7.65 0.77 11.07
CA LEU A 77 -8.56 0.17 12.06
C LEU A 77 -8.13 -1.23 12.47
#